data_AF-X1D2T1-F1
#
_entry.id   AF-X1D2T1-F1
#
_cell.length_a   1.000
_cell.length_b   1.000
_cell.length_c   1.000
_cell.angle_alpha   90.00
_cell.angle_beta   90.00
_cell.angle_gamma   90.00
#
_symmetry.space_group_name_H-M   'P 1'
#
loop_
_entity.id
_entity.type
_entity.pdbx_description
1 polymer ?
#
loop_
_entity_poly.entity_id
_entity_poly.type
_entity_poly.pdbx_seq_one_letter_code
_entity_poly.pdbx_strand_id
1 'polypeptide(L)'
;IESVIKKEPISSNIFIKNLQVITTPSQIGLKLNQKLIKDFIENSLVHDNGGTFDLPVIYIEPLLDENKLINVKDEVEIIISNPITIKLSKDSYKLDRKKIADMVEFKKLIIKENGKEKLVVDVLFNDKLIKYLINSISYKIECVPIDAKFVVEGEQGIIEPSIDG
;
A
#
# COMPACT_ATOMS: atom_id res chain seq x y z
N ILE A 1 1.21 -33.23 -17.38
CA ILE A 1 2.63 -33.48 -17.00
C ILE A 1 3.39 -32.16 -16.85
N GLU A 2 3.23 -31.17 -17.75
CA GLU A 2 3.85 -29.83 -17.60
C GLU A 2 3.54 -29.13 -16.26
N SER A 3 2.35 -29.32 -15.71
CA SER A 3 1.95 -28.77 -14.40
C SER A 3 2.68 -29.37 -13.19
N VAL A 4 3.38 -30.50 -13.35
CA VAL A 4 4.02 -31.22 -12.23
C VAL A 4 5.41 -30.66 -11.92
N ILE A 5 6.01 -29.87 -12.84
CA ILE A 5 7.43 -29.52 -12.76
C ILE A 5 7.73 -28.02 -12.90
N LYS A 6 6.69 -27.20 -13.09
CA LYS A 6 6.80 -25.73 -13.04
C LYS A 6 5.92 -25.20 -11.91
N LYS A 7 6.56 -24.66 -10.88
CA LYS A 7 5.89 -23.93 -9.80
C LYS A 7 6.28 -22.45 -9.93
N GLU A 8 5.34 -21.58 -10.23
CA GLU A 8 5.62 -20.14 -10.26
C GLU A 8 5.95 -19.64 -8.85
N PRO A 9 6.89 -18.69 -8.71
CA PRO A 9 7.15 -18.05 -7.43
C PRO A 9 5.93 -17.21 -7.00
N ILE A 10 5.69 -17.15 -5.70
CA ILE A 10 4.65 -16.32 -5.10
C ILE A 10 5.34 -15.19 -4.35
N SER A 11 5.09 -13.96 -4.76
CA SER A 11 5.64 -12.77 -4.08
C SER A 11 4.89 -12.47 -2.79
N SER A 12 5.61 -11.97 -1.79
CA SER A 12 5.02 -11.38 -0.60
C SER A 12 4.13 -10.20 -0.95
N ASN A 13 3.11 -9.99 -0.13
CA ASN A 13 2.21 -8.85 -0.19
C ASN A 13 2.13 -8.19 1.19
N ILE A 14 1.75 -6.92 1.23
CA ILE A 14 1.60 -6.16 2.48
C ILE A 14 0.22 -5.50 2.49
N PHE A 15 -0.44 -5.51 3.65
CA PHE A 15 -1.75 -4.89 3.84
C PHE A 15 -2.00 -4.59 5.32
N ILE A 16 -2.97 -3.72 5.61
CA ILE A 16 -3.41 -3.43 6.97
C ILE A 16 -4.69 -4.21 7.27
N LYS A 17 -4.73 -4.91 8.41
CA LYS A 17 -5.94 -5.58 8.90
C LYS A 17 -6.01 -5.43 10.41
N ASN A 18 -7.16 -4.99 10.94
CA ASN A 18 -7.36 -4.78 12.37
C ASN A 18 -6.26 -3.88 13.02
N LEU A 19 -5.85 -2.80 12.33
CA LEU A 19 -4.77 -1.89 12.75
C LEU A 19 -3.39 -2.53 12.88
N GLN A 20 -3.19 -3.72 12.30
CA GLN A 20 -1.89 -4.38 12.22
C GLN A 20 -1.43 -4.41 10.77
N VAL A 21 -0.13 -4.16 10.56
CA VAL A 21 0.49 -4.27 9.24
C VAL A 21 0.95 -5.71 9.06
N ILE A 22 0.36 -6.39 8.09
CA ILE A 22 0.56 -7.82 7.84
C ILE A 22 1.28 -7.99 6.52
N THR A 23 2.32 -8.84 6.52
CA THR A 23 2.97 -9.34 5.32
C THR A 23 2.59 -10.80 5.08
N THR A 24 2.34 -11.18 3.82
CA THR A 24 2.18 -12.60 3.45
C THR A 24 3.52 -13.22 3.15
N PRO A 25 3.73 -14.51 3.46
CA PRO A 25 4.99 -15.14 3.15
C PRO A 25 5.19 -15.32 1.65
N SER A 26 6.44 -15.21 1.18
CA SER A 26 6.81 -15.51 -0.20
C SER A 26 7.07 -17.01 -0.39
N GLN A 27 6.97 -17.48 -1.63
CA GLN A 27 7.33 -18.84 -2.00
C GLN A 27 8.26 -18.83 -3.21
N ILE A 28 9.38 -19.56 -3.08
CA ILE A 28 10.30 -19.81 -4.18
C ILE A 28 9.60 -20.71 -5.22
N GLY A 29 9.76 -20.33 -6.49
CA GLY A 29 9.32 -21.09 -7.63
C GLY A 29 10.34 -22.13 -8.06
N LEU A 30 9.90 -23.07 -8.89
CA LEU A 30 10.71 -24.15 -9.44
C LEU A 30 10.49 -24.24 -10.94
N LYS A 31 11.56 -24.44 -11.70
CA LYS A 31 11.51 -24.74 -13.12
C LYS A 31 12.57 -25.76 -13.47
N LEU A 32 12.28 -26.63 -14.44
CA LEU A 32 13.27 -27.53 -14.99
C LEU A 32 14.43 -26.80 -15.67
N ASN A 33 15.64 -27.30 -15.44
CA ASN A 33 16.79 -26.96 -16.25
C ASN A 33 16.78 -27.78 -17.55
N GLN A 34 15.98 -27.33 -18.52
CA GLN A 34 15.81 -28.01 -19.81
C GLN A 34 17.14 -28.25 -20.55
N LYS A 35 18.12 -27.35 -20.40
CA LYS A 35 19.43 -27.51 -21.01
C LYS A 35 20.16 -28.71 -20.44
N LEU A 36 20.27 -28.81 -19.12
CA LEU A 36 20.94 -29.95 -18.48
C LEU A 36 20.22 -31.28 -18.76
N ILE A 37 18.88 -31.28 -18.81
CA ILE A 37 18.11 -32.47 -19.20
C ILE A 37 18.47 -32.89 -20.63
N LYS A 38 18.47 -31.94 -21.56
CA LYS A 38 18.79 -32.21 -22.96
C LYS A 38 20.21 -32.75 -23.10
N ASP A 39 21.19 -32.08 -22.50
CA ASP A 39 22.60 -32.48 -22.52
C ASP A 39 22.78 -33.90 -21.95
N PHE A 40 22.05 -34.25 -20.88
CA PHE A 40 22.08 -35.60 -20.31
C PHE A 40 21.49 -36.66 -21.25
N ILE A 41 20.32 -36.38 -21.84
CA ILE A 41 19.67 -37.31 -22.79
C ILE A 41 20.57 -37.56 -24.00
N GLU A 42 21.14 -36.52 -24.59
CA GLU A 42 22.03 -36.63 -25.76
C GLU A 42 23.27 -37.47 -25.41
N ASN A 43 23.90 -37.23 -24.27
CA ASN A 43 25.08 -37.98 -23.85
C ASN A 43 24.77 -39.47 -23.55
N SER A 44 23.61 -39.75 -22.96
CA SER A 44 23.20 -41.13 -22.62
C SER A 44 22.86 -41.96 -23.86
N LEU A 45 22.29 -41.34 -24.89
CA LEU A 45 21.98 -41.99 -26.17
C LEU A 45 23.24 -42.30 -27.00
N VAL A 46 24.28 -41.48 -26.87
CA VAL A 46 25.53 -41.64 -27.64
C VAL A 46 26.45 -42.70 -27.04
N HIS A 47 26.44 -42.91 -25.72
CA HIS A 47 27.46 -43.72 -25.03
C HIS A 47 27.01 -45.12 -24.58
N ASP A 48 25.85 -45.63 -25.02
CA ASP A 48 25.27 -46.96 -24.68
C ASP A 48 25.28 -47.29 -23.16
N ASN A 49 25.39 -46.24 -22.35
CA ASN A 49 25.44 -46.28 -20.91
C ASN A 49 24.12 -45.66 -20.42
N GLY A 50 23.09 -46.50 -20.36
CA GLY A 50 21.89 -46.15 -19.61
C GLY A 50 22.26 -45.70 -18.19
N GLY A 51 21.53 -44.73 -17.65
CA GLY A 51 21.80 -44.18 -16.33
C GLY A 51 20.60 -43.48 -15.73
N THR A 52 20.57 -43.40 -14.40
CA THR A 52 19.63 -42.56 -13.66
C THR A 52 20.25 -41.19 -13.44
N PHE A 53 19.48 -40.13 -13.60
CA PHE A 53 19.90 -38.79 -13.18
C PHE A 53 18.81 -38.12 -12.38
N ASP A 54 19.23 -37.33 -11.39
CA ASP A 54 18.32 -36.49 -10.65
C ASP A 54 17.84 -35.36 -11.55
N LEU A 55 16.53 -35.14 -11.55
CA LEU A 55 15.91 -34.13 -12.40
C LEU A 55 16.39 -32.72 -11.99
N PRO A 56 17.15 -32.00 -12.84
CA PRO A 56 17.76 -30.75 -12.48
C PRO A 56 16.70 -29.65 -12.49
N VAL A 57 16.53 -29.02 -11.33
CA VAL A 57 15.61 -27.90 -11.13
C VAL A 57 16.39 -26.63 -10.84
N ILE A 58 15.83 -25.51 -11.29
CA ILE A 58 16.30 -24.15 -11.02
C ILE A 58 15.27 -23.51 -10.09
N TYR A 59 15.77 -22.91 -9.02
CA TYR A 59 14.96 -22.11 -8.10
C TYR A 59 14.75 -20.71 -8.69
N ILE A 60 13.51 -20.25 -8.67
CA ILE A 60 13.14 -18.90 -9.13
C ILE A 60 12.74 -18.10 -7.90
N GLU A 61 13.49 -17.05 -7.62
CA GLU A 61 13.18 -16.16 -6.50
C GLU A 61 11.90 -15.35 -6.75
N PRO A 62 11.11 -15.07 -5.70
CA PRO A 62 9.99 -14.15 -5.79
C PRO A 62 10.46 -12.72 -6.04
N LEU A 63 9.62 -11.92 -6.71
CA LEU A 63 9.94 -10.52 -6.99
C LEU A 63 10.02 -9.70 -5.69
N LEU A 64 9.10 -9.97 -4.76
CA LEU A 64 9.09 -9.43 -3.41
C LEU A 64 9.16 -10.56 -2.40
N ASP A 65 10.11 -10.47 -1.49
CA ASP A 65 10.18 -11.28 -0.28
C ASP A 65 9.85 -10.39 0.94
N GLU A 66 9.80 -11.00 2.10
CA GLU A 66 9.49 -10.37 3.38
C GLU A 66 10.56 -9.36 3.77
N ASN A 67 11.83 -9.63 3.47
CA ASN A 67 12.95 -8.75 3.80
C ASN A 67 12.84 -7.41 3.05
N LYS A 68 12.40 -7.44 1.79
CA LYS A 68 12.14 -6.24 0.98
C LYS A 68 10.96 -5.40 1.47
N LEU A 69 10.13 -5.94 2.37
CA LEU A 69 8.96 -5.25 2.94
C LEU A 69 9.16 -4.80 4.39
N ILE A 70 10.30 -5.10 5.03
CA ILE A 70 10.57 -4.74 6.43
C ILE A 70 10.45 -3.23 6.63
N ASN A 71 11.18 -2.44 5.84
CA ASN A 71 11.19 -0.99 5.99
C ASN A 71 9.80 -0.37 5.74
N VAL A 72 9.07 -0.90 4.76
CA VAL A 72 7.70 -0.46 4.43
C VAL A 72 6.76 -0.77 5.59
N LYS A 73 6.90 -1.95 6.20
CA LYS A 73 6.11 -2.35 7.36
C LYS A 73 6.36 -1.41 8.54
N ASP A 74 7.62 -1.18 8.88
CA ASP A 74 8.01 -0.31 9.99
C ASP A 74 7.52 1.12 9.78
N GLU A 75 7.66 1.66 8.56
CA GLU A 75 7.14 2.97 8.19
C GLU A 75 5.63 3.08 8.41
N VAL A 76 4.86 2.10 7.92
CA VAL A 76 3.40 2.11 8.08
C VAL A 76 3.00 1.96 9.55
N GLU A 77 3.69 1.11 10.32
CA GLU A 77 3.45 0.96 11.76
C GLU A 77 3.65 2.30 12.49
N ILE A 78 4.69 3.06 12.12
CA ILE A 78 4.92 4.41 12.66
C ILE A 78 3.77 5.34 12.25
N ILE A 79 3.41 5.40 10.96
CA ILE A 79 2.33 6.26 10.45
C ILE A 79 1.02 6.01 11.21
N ILE A 80 0.59 4.75 11.33
CA ILE A 80 -0.69 4.41 11.98
C ILE A 80 -0.65 4.51 13.50
N SER A 81 0.52 4.59 14.12
CA SER A 81 0.64 4.69 15.58
C SER A 81 0.40 6.11 16.11
N ASN A 82 0.53 7.11 15.25
CA ASN A 82 0.54 8.52 15.62
C ASN A 82 -0.79 9.21 15.28
N PRO A 83 -1.75 9.31 16.23
CA PRO A 83 -2.97 10.07 15.98
C PRO A 83 -2.66 11.56 15.79
N ILE A 84 -3.34 12.20 14.85
CA ILE A 84 -3.17 13.63 14.56
C ILE A 84 -4.40 14.37 15.05
N THR A 85 -4.20 15.54 15.67
CA THR A 85 -5.31 16.44 16.05
C THR A 85 -5.15 17.75 15.29
N ILE A 86 -6.13 18.05 14.45
CA ILE A 86 -6.22 19.31 13.72
C ILE A 86 -7.04 20.27 14.58
N LYS A 87 -6.41 21.35 15.06
CA LYS A 87 -7.08 22.36 15.88
C LYS A 87 -7.74 23.40 14.97
N LEU A 88 -9.01 23.68 15.21
CA LEU A 88 -9.78 24.76 14.59
C LEU A 88 -10.05 25.85 15.64
N SER A 89 -10.57 26.99 15.21
CA SER A 89 -10.86 28.14 16.07
C SER A 89 -11.85 27.83 17.19
N LYS A 90 -12.85 26.97 16.94
CA LYS A 90 -13.91 26.60 17.90
C LYS A 90 -14.05 25.09 18.14
N ASP A 91 -13.29 24.26 17.43
CA ASP A 91 -13.41 22.79 17.48
C ASP A 91 -12.03 22.13 17.27
N SER A 92 -11.95 20.81 17.39
CA SER A 92 -10.79 20.03 16.98
C SER A 92 -11.21 18.77 16.25
N TYR A 93 -10.49 18.43 15.19
CA TYR A 93 -10.71 17.20 14.45
C TYR A 93 -9.60 16.20 14.75
N LYS A 94 -9.98 15.07 15.37
CA LYS A 94 -9.06 13.97 15.67
C LYS A 94 -9.06 12.94 14.54
N LEU A 95 -7.88 12.73 13.98
CA LEU A 95 -7.50 11.58 13.15
C LEU A 95 -6.93 10.51 14.07
N ASP A 96 -7.78 9.58 14.47
CA ASP A 96 -7.33 8.41 15.22
C ASP A 96 -6.59 7.43 14.30
N ARG A 97 -5.96 6.43 14.94
CA ARG A 97 -5.19 5.39 14.25
C ARG A 97 -6.00 4.66 13.18
N LYS A 98 -7.31 4.50 13.38
CA LYS A 98 -8.18 3.79 12.44
C LYS A 98 -8.39 4.61 11.17
N LYS A 99 -8.72 5.89 11.31
CA LYS A 99 -8.86 6.81 10.17
C LYS A 99 -7.56 6.92 9.37
N ILE A 100 -6.41 6.99 10.05
CA ILE A 100 -5.10 7.05 9.38
C ILE A 100 -4.83 5.73 8.63
N ALA A 101 -5.05 4.58 9.27
CA ALA A 101 -4.89 3.28 8.63
C ALA A 101 -5.79 3.11 7.38
N ASP A 102 -7.03 3.57 7.44
CA ASP A 102 -7.97 3.53 6.31
C ASP A 102 -7.52 4.41 5.13
N MET A 103 -6.66 5.41 5.38
CA MET A 103 -6.13 6.31 4.35
C MET A 103 -4.83 5.81 3.72
N VAL A 104 -4.14 4.81 4.29
CA VAL A 104 -2.87 4.32 3.74
C VAL A 104 -3.11 3.40 2.54
N GLU A 105 -2.32 3.59 1.48
CA GLU A 105 -2.29 2.75 0.29
C GLU A 105 -0.87 2.25 -0.02
N PHE A 106 -0.79 1.03 -0.55
CA PHE A 106 0.47 0.43 -0.98
C PHE A 106 0.56 0.43 -2.50
N LYS A 107 1.58 1.07 -3.06
CA LYS A 107 1.79 1.12 -4.51
C LYS A 107 3.05 0.36 -4.90
N LYS A 108 2.90 -0.61 -5.79
CA LYS A 108 4.04 -1.33 -6.38
C LYS A 108 4.65 -0.48 -7.49
N LEU A 109 5.96 -0.21 -7.39
CA LEU A 109 6.72 0.59 -8.34
C LEU A 109 7.91 -0.20 -8.86
N ILE A 110 8.20 -0.07 -10.16
CA ILE A 110 9.44 -0.56 -10.74
C ILE A 110 10.40 0.62 -10.83
N ILE A 111 11.46 0.57 -10.03
CA ILE A 111 12.52 1.58 -10.05
C ILE A 111 13.73 1.03 -10.81
N LYS A 112 14.44 1.90 -11.53
CA LYS A 112 15.71 1.54 -12.17
C LYS A 112 16.85 2.01 -11.28
N GLU A 113 17.62 1.06 -10.77
CA GLU A 113 18.78 1.31 -9.92
C GLU A 113 19.98 0.59 -10.54
N ASN A 114 21.05 1.33 -10.87
CA ASN A 114 22.25 0.79 -11.52
C ASN A 114 21.97 -0.01 -12.81
N GLY A 115 21.03 0.46 -13.63
CA GLY A 115 20.64 -0.19 -14.88
C GLY A 115 19.82 -1.48 -14.70
N LYS A 116 19.50 -1.87 -13.46
CA LYS A 116 18.63 -3.01 -13.14
C LYS A 116 17.26 -2.52 -12.69
N GLU A 117 16.22 -3.17 -13.18
CA GLU A 117 14.86 -2.94 -12.72
C GLU A 117 14.63 -3.67 -11.41
N LYS A 118 14.09 -2.97 -10.41
CA LYS A 118 13.78 -3.48 -9.08
C LYS A 118 12.35 -3.12 -8.71
N LEU A 119 11.58 -4.11 -8.30
CA LEU A 119 10.24 -3.91 -7.77
C LEU A 119 10.34 -3.49 -6.30
N VAL A 120 9.70 -2.37 -5.95
CA VAL A 120 9.58 -1.85 -4.59
C VAL A 120 8.11 -1.54 -4.26
N VAL A 121 7.80 -1.44 -2.97
CA VAL A 121 6.48 -1.00 -2.50
C VAL A 121 6.65 0.35 -1.83
N ASP A 122 5.86 1.30 -2.29
CA ASP A 122 5.79 2.67 -1.77
C ASP A 122 4.51 2.84 -0.92
N VAL A 123 4.58 3.73 0.07
CA VAL A 123 3.48 4.04 0.99
C VAL A 123 2.90 5.38 0.60
N LEU A 124 1.65 5.37 0.17
CA LEU A 124 0.91 6.57 -0.24
C LEU A 124 -0.33 6.74 0.63
N PHE A 125 -1.01 7.88 0.45
CA PHE A 125 -2.33 8.10 1.03
C PHE A 125 -3.40 8.14 -0.06
N ASN A 126 -4.57 7.62 0.24
CA ASN A 126 -5.73 7.64 -0.65
C ASN A 126 -6.21 9.09 -0.82
N ASP A 127 -5.90 9.70 -1.96
CA ASP A 127 -6.25 11.09 -2.28
C ASP A 127 -7.75 11.39 -2.15
N LYS A 128 -8.61 10.40 -2.45
CA LYS A 128 -10.06 10.57 -2.36
C LYS A 128 -10.51 10.72 -0.90
N LEU A 129 -9.96 9.89 0.00
CA LEU A 129 -10.24 9.96 1.43
C LEU A 129 -9.65 11.21 2.06
N ILE A 130 -8.44 11.60 1.64
CA ILE A 130 -7.82 12.87 2.08
C ILE A 130 -8.66 14.07 1.62
N LYS A 131 -9.12 14.10 0.37
CA LYS A 131 -10.00 15.16 -0.14
C LYS A 131 -11.34 15.21 0.60
N TYR A 132 -11.93 14.04 0.89
CA TYR A 132 -13.16 13.97 1.69
C TYR A 132 -12.95 14.52 3.11
N LEU A 133 -11.83 14.17 3.75
CA LEU A 133 -11.44 14.71 5.04
C LEU A 133 -11.32 16.24 4.99
N ILE A 134 -10.58 16.78 4.02
CA ILE A 134 -10.40 18.23 3.86
C ILE A 134 -11.76 18.92 3.72
N ASN A 135 -12.62 18.44 2.82
CA ASN A 135 -13.95 19.00 2.63
C ASN A 135 -14.79 18.97 3.93
N SER A 136 -14.72 17.87 4.69
CA SER A 136 -15.45 17.74 5.97
C SER A 136 -14.97 18.74 7.02
N ILE A 137 -13.69 19.10 6.99
CA ILE A 137 -13.11 20.11 7.87
C ILE A 137 -13.47 21.51 7.38
N SER A 138 -13.40 21.78 6.07
CA SER A 138 -13.74 23.08 5.48
C SER A 138 -15.17 23.51 5.82
N TYR A 139 -16.16 22.61 5.75
CA TYR A 139 -17.54 22.92 6.16
C TYR A 139 -17.68 23.36 7.63
N LYS A 140 -16.73 23.00 8.51
CA LYS A 140 -16.73 23.44 9.91
C LYS A 140 -16.07 24.82 10.10
N ILE A 141 -15.32 25.28 9.10
CA ILE A 141 -14.61 26.56 9.11
C ILE A 141 -15.41 27.61 8.35
N GLU A 142 -16.04 27.23 7.23
CA GLU A 142 -16.82 28.11 6.37
C GLU A 142 -18.04 28.65 7.13
N CYS A 143 -17.90 29.87 7.65
CA CYS A 143 -19.03 30.72 7.98
C CYS A 143 -19.42 31.49 6.71
N VAL A 144 -20.66 31.35 6.27
CA VAL A 144 -21.18 32.27 5.25
C VAL A 144 -21.30 33.64 5.92
N PRO A 145 -20.70 34.71 5.37
CA PRO A 145 -20.85 36.04 5.94
C PRO A 145 -22.32 36.42 5.96
N ILE A 146 -22.78 36.96 7.07
CA ILE A 146 -24.17 37.38 7.26
C ILE A 146 -24.18 38.89 7.33
N ASP A 147 -24.84 39.55 6.38
CA ASP A 147 -25.04 40.99 6.41
C ASP A 147 -25.82 41.42 7.65
N ALA A 148 -25.53 42.63 8.14
CA ALA A 148 -26.29 43.24 9.23
C ALA A 148 -27.75 43.41 8.81
N LYS A 149 -28.68 43.19 9.75
CA LYS A 149 -30.13 43.26 9.49
C LYS A 149 -30.78 44.26 10.42
N PHE A 150 -31.76 44.98 9.89
CA PHE A 150 -32.64 45.81 10.69
C PHE A 150 -33.89 45.01 11.07
N VAL A 151 -34.13 44.84 12.36
CA VAL A 151 -35.26 44.07 12.91
C VAL A 151 -36.07 44.97 13.82
N VAL A 152 -37.40 44.87 13.76
CA VAL A 152 -38.31 45.62 14.63
C VAL A 152 -38.89 44.65 15.66
N GLU A 153 -38.54 44.82 16.93
CA GLU A 153 -39.08 44.08 18.05
C GLU A 153 -39.94 45.01 18.92
N GLY A 154 -41.26 44.84 18.88
CA GLY A 154 -42.19 45.74 19.54
C GLY A 154 -42.18 47.15 18.92
N GLU A 155 -41.91 48.17 19.73
CA GLU A 155 -41.80 49.58 19.29
C GLU A 155 -40.34 50.05 19.07
N GLN A 156 -39.36 49.14 19.13
CA GLN A 156 -37.94 49.49 18.97
C GLN A 156 -37.34 48.86 17.70
N GLY A 157 -36.52 49.64 17.00
CA GLY A 157 -35.69 49.17 15.89
C GLY A 157 -34.32 48.74 16.41
N ILE A 158 -33.93 47.49 16.14
CA ILE A 158 -32.67 46.89 16.55
C ILE A 158 -31.87 46.57 15.28
N ILE A 159 -30.57 46.88 15.28
CA ILE A 159 -29.64 46.42 14.25
C ILE A 159 -28.95 45.16 14.76
N GLU A 160 -29.23 44.04 14.12
CA GLU A 160 -28.41 42.84 14.28
C GLU A 160 -27.10 43.05 13.50
N PRO A 161 -25.93 42.99 14.16
CA PRO A 161 -24.65 43.25 13.51
C PRO A 161 -24.32 42.16 12.49
N SER A 162 -23.49 42.51 11.50
CA SER A 162 -22.97 41.53 10.54
C SER A 162 -22.05 40.53 11.22
N ILE A 163 -21.97 39.32 10.65
CA ILE A 163 -21.03 38.29 11.06
C ILE A 163 -20.06 38.07 9.90
N ASP A 164 -18.77 38.32 10.16
CA ASP A 164 -17.70 38.03 9.21
C ASP A 164 -17.50 36.51 9.06
N GLY A 165 -17.19 36.08 7.84
CA GLY A 165 -16.90 34.69 7.47
C GLY A 165 -15.44 34.28 7.66
#